data_AF-A0A840A1Z4-F1
#
_entry.id   AF-A0A840A1Z4-F1
#
_cell.length_a   1.000
_cell.length_b   1.000
_cell.length_c   1.000
_cell.angle_alpha   90.00
_cell.angle_beta   90.00
_cell.angle_gamma   90.00
#
_symmetry.space_group_name_H-M   'P 1'
#
loop_
_entity.id
_entity.type
_entity.pdbx_description
1 polymer ?
#
loop_
_entity_poly.entity_id
_entity_poly.type
_entity_poly.pdbx_seq_one_letter_code
_entity_poly.pdbx_strand_id
1 'polypeptide(L)'
;MSEFDDEPTFDGGGYDVDDWARLKPFTGALATLEDVQARVAIFALGDTHGGRPIDMDLPQPIIWWEDEGEIAAVAVQAEAHETEDGEVMEVLGLVLPDGAGAVALLEDVDLVDDSDPVWRRLVTEAIGDETGEDDED
;
A
#
# COMPACT_ATOMS: atom_id res chain seq x y z
N MET A 1 -33.61 8.76 -8.39
CA MET A 1 -32.48 9.70 -8.47
C MET A 1 -31.42 9.10 -7.57
N SER A 2 -30.23 8.90 -8.15
CA SER A 2 -29.29 7.79 -7.95
C SER A 2 -29.08 7.27 -6.53
N GLU A 3 -29.09 5.94 -6.44
CA GLU A 3 -28.29 5.18 -5.48
C GLU A 3 -26.86 5.74 -5.50
N PHE A 4 -26.36 6.17 -4.34
CA PHE A 4 -24.92 6.31 -4.14
C PHE A 4 -24.39 4.88 -4.09
N ASP A 5 -23.89 4.44 -5.24
CA ASP A 5 -23.08 3.26 -5.34
C ASP A 5 -21.79 3.54 -4.54
N ASP A 6 -21.78 3.11 -3.28
CA ASP A 6 -20.59 3.07 -2.41
C ASP A 6 -19.74 1.88 -2.85
N GLU A 7 -19.37 1.87 -4.14
CA GLU A 7 -18.52 0.87 -4.74
C GLU A 7 -17.12 1.08 -4.15
N PRO A 8 -16.59 0.13 -3.37
CA PRO A 8 -15.32 0.31 -2.69
C PRO A 8 -14.20 0.14 -3.71
N THR A 9 -13.89 1.18 -4.47
CA THR A 9 -12.81 1.16 -5.44
C THR A 9 -11.62 1.94 -4.92
N PHE A 10 -10.42 1.41 -5.16
CA PHE A 10 -9.23 2.24 -5.28
C PHE A 10 -9.49 3.24 -6.41
N ASP A 11 -9.89 4.47 -6.08
CA ASP A 11 -10.20 5.52 -7.08
C ASP A 11 -8.99 5.84 -7.97
N GLY A 12 -7.81 5.30 -7.64
CA GLY A 12 -6.55 5.57 -8.33
C GLY A 12 -6.07 7.00 -8.11
N GLY A 13 -6.83 7.82 -7.37
CA GLY A 13 -6.33 9.03 -6.76
C GLY A 13 -5.41 8.64 -5.60
N GLY A 14 -4.17 9.10 -5.65
CA GLY A 14 -3.19 8.97 -4.59
C GLY A 14 -3.64 9.53 -3.23
N TYR A 15 -2.71 9.69 -2.32
CA TYR A 15 -2.99 10.21 -0.99
C TYR A 15 -1.92 11.21 -0.55
N ASP A 16 -2.31 12.08 0.36
CA ASP A 16 -1.42 12.95 1.10
C ASP A 16 -1.42 12.60 2.59
N VAL A 17 -0.62 13.34 3.36
CA VAL A 17 -0.41 13.14 4.80
C VAL A 17 -1.66 13.37 5.66
N ASP A 18 -2.72 13.97 5.11
CA ASP A 18 -3.97 14.28 5.81
C ASP A 18 -5.13 13.34 5.43
N ASP A 19 -5.08 12.70 4.24
CA ASP A 19 -6.18 11.86 3.71
C ASP A 19 -5.85 10.36 3.59
N TRP A 20 -4.61 9.93 3.88
CA TRP A 20 -4.18 8.53 3.78
C TRP A 20 -5.09 7.52 4.50
N ALA A 21 -5.70 7.91 5.62
CA ALA A 21 -6.55 7.02 6.43
C ALA A 21 -7.88 6.65 5.73
N ARG A 22 -8.24 7.31 4.62
CA ARG A 22 -9.40 6.92 3.81
C ARG A 22 -9.20 5.59 3.10
N LEU A 23 -7.94 5.17 2.91
CA LEU A 23 -7.60 3.99 2.12
C LEU A 23 -8.23 2.75 2.75
N LYS A 24 -9.00 2.02 1.96
CA LYS A 24 -9.72 0.85 2.45
C LYS A 24 -8.79 -0.36 2.46
N PRO A 25 -8.50 -0.95 3.62
CA PRO A 25 -7.63 -2.10 3.70
C PRO A 25 -8.36 -3.38 3.27
N PHE A 26 -7.63 -4.29 2.65
CA PHE A 26 -8.02 -5.66 2.40
C PHE A 26 -7.55 -6.54 3.55
N THR A 27 -8.49 -6.99 4.39
CA THR A 27 -8.18 -7.70 5.64
C THR A 27 -9.03 -8.96 5.81
N GLY A 28 -8.52 -9.94 6.55
CA GLY A 28 -9.31 -11.09 7.02
C GLY A 28 -9.55 -12.19 5.99
N ALA A 29 -9.00 -12.05 4.78
CA ALA A 29 -8.99 -13.07 3.73
C ALA A 29 -7.70 -12.97 2.91
N LEU A 30 -7.42 -14.00 2.12
CA LEU A 30 -6.41 -13.92 1.06
C LEU A 30 -7.04 -13.32 -0.19
N ALA A 31 -6.34 -12.40 -0.82
CA ALA A 31 -6.80 -11.79 -2.05
C ALA A 31 -6.77 -12.78 -3.21
N THR A 32 -7.82 -12.70 -4.01
CA THR A 32 -7.96 -13.45 -5.26
C THR A 32 -7.69 -12.53 -6.46
N LEU A 33 -7.53 -13.14 -7.64
CA LEU A 33 -7.39 -12.38 -8.88
C LEU A 33 -8.62 -11.50 -9.18
N GLU A 34 -9.81 -11.89 -8.71
CA GLU A 34 -11.03 -11.09 -8.84
C GLU A 34 -10.95 -9.83 -7.97
N ASP A 35 -10.40 -9.93 -6.76
CA ASP A 35 -10.21 -8.80 -5.85
C ASP A 35 -9.25 -7.75 -6.43
N VAL A 36 -8.15 -8.20 -7.05
CA VAL A 36 -7.20 -7.30 -7.73
C VAL A 36 -7.84 -6.64 -8.94
N GLN A 37 -8.60 -7.38 -9.75
CA GLN A 37 -9.33 -6.82 -10.89
C GLN A 37 -10.41 -5.82 -10.48
N ALA A 38 -11.05 -6.05 -9.33
CA ALA A 38 -12.01 -5.13 -8.73
C ALA A 38 -11.32 -3.94 -8.02
N ARG A 39 -9.99 -3.90 -7.96
CA ARG A 39 -9.19 -2.89 -7.26
C ARG A 39 -9.56 -2.78 -5.77
N VAL A 40 -9.82 -3.91 -5.13
CA VAL A 40 -10.00 -4.00 -3.67
C VAL A 40 -8.80 -4.61 -2.96
N ALA A 41 -7.86 -5.21 -3.72
CA ALA A 41 -6.58 -5.75 -3.25
C ALA A 41 -5.45 -5.33 -4.20
N ILE A 42 -4.22 -5.30 -3.71
CA ILE A 42 -3.04 -4.89 -4.48
C ILE A 42 -2.44 -6.07 -5.24
N PHE A 43 -2.37 -7.24 -4.60
CA PHE A 43 -1.85 -8.46 -5.21
C PHE A 43 -2.74 -9.66 -4.89
N ALA A 44 -2.60 -10.73 -5.66
CA ALA A 44 -3.25 -12.01 -5.41
C ALA A 44 -2.19 -13.11 -5.42
N LEU A 45 -1.93 -13.67 -4.25
CA LEU A 45 -1.03 -14.82 -4.07
C LEU A 45 -1.81 -16.06 -3.60
N GLY A 46 -3.11 -16.15 -3.86
CA GLY A 46 -3.96 -17.26 -3.40
C GLY A 46 -3.56 -18.66 -3.93
N ASP A 47 -2.67 -18.74 -4.93
CA ASP A 47 -2.15 -20.00 -5.47
C ASP A 47 -0.89 -20.52 -4.74
N THR A 48 -0.36 -19.76 -3.76
CA THR A 48 0.78 -20.17 -2.93
C THR A 48 0.37 -21.19 -1.86
N HIS A 49 1.36 -21.81 -1.22
CA HIS A 49 1.11 -22.73 -0.11
C HIS A 49 0.98 -21.98 1.22
N GLY A 50 0.19 -22.53 2.16
CA GLY A 50 0.16 -22.03 3.55
C GLY A 50 -0.33 -20.59 3.73
N GLY A 51 -0.92 -19.98 2.69
CA GLY A 51 -1.37 -18.59 2.70
C GLY A 51 -2.29 -18.28 3.88
N ARG A 52 -2.01 -17.18 4.58
CA ARG A 52 -2.89 -16.63 5.63
C ARG A 52 -2.81 -15.10 5.69
N PRO A 53 -3.91 -14.40 6.01
CA PRO A 53 -3.84 -12.99 6.32
C PRO A 53 -3.01 -12.76 7.59
N ILE A 54 -2.28 -11.64 7.64
CA ILE A 54 -1.57 -11.20 8.84
C ILE A 54 -2.51 -10.28 9.63
N ASP A 55 -2.63 -10.52 10.95
CA ASP A 55 -3.43 -9.70 11.86
C ASP A 55 -2.62 -8.44 12.23
N MET A 56 -2.85 -7.36 11.48
CA MET A 56 -2.21 -6.06 11.64
C MET A 56 -3.25 -4.95 11.62
N ASP A 57 -2.97 -3.85 12.32
CA ASP A 57 -3.73 -2.61 12.17
C ASP A 57 -3.46 -2.04 10.77
N LEU A 58 -4.49 -1.99 9.93
CA LEU A 58 -4.44 -1.44 8.57
C LEU A 58 -5.59 -0.43 8.38
N PRO A 59 -5.44 0.62 7.55
CA PRO A 59 -4.23 0.98 6.82
C PRO A 59 -3.09 1.44 7.75
N GLN A 60 -1.83 1.20 7.35
CA GLN A 60 -0.65 1.48 8.16
C GLN A 60 0.39 2.28 7.37
N PRO A 61 0.80 3.48 7.82
CA PRO A 61 1.93 4.21 7.26
C PRO A 61 3.22 3.39 7.41
N ILE A 62 3.99 3.31 6.32
CA ILE A 62 5.27 2.60 6.29
C ILE A 62 6.33 3.39 5.51
N ILE A 63 7.59 3.17 5.86
CA ILE A 63 8.74 3.56 5.03
C ILE A 63 9.31 2.27 4.44
N TRP A 64 9.36 2.19 3.12
CA TRP A 64 9.90 1.06 2.39
C TRP A 64 11.31 1.38 1.89
N TRP A 65 12.24 0.46 2.13
CA TRP A 65 13.63 0.58 1.69
C TRP A 65 13.85 -0.21 0.40
N GLU A 66 14.00 0.51 -0.71
CA GLU A 66 14.40 -0.06 -2.01
C GLU A 66 15.86 0.27 -2.34
N ASP A 67 16.40 -0.36 -3.39
CA ASP A 67 17.78 -0.10 -3.87
C ASP A 67 18.02 1.38 -4.23
N GLU A 68 16.97 2.11 -4.63
CA GLU A 68 17.02 3.52 -5.03
C GLU A 68 16.81 4.50 -3.86
N GLY A 69 16.40 4.01 -2.68
CA GLY A 69 16.22 4.83 -1.48
C GLY A 69 14.98 4.46 -0.66
N GLU A 70 14.56 5.42 0.17
CA GLU A 70 13.38 5.32 1.03
C GLU A 70 12.15 5.84 0.30
N ILE A 71 11.05 5.08 0.36
CA ILE A 71 9.77 5.45 -0.23
C ILE A 71 8.69 5.40 0.85
N ALA A 72 7.90 6.47 0.97
CA ALA A 72 6.72 6.42 1.81
C ALA A 72 5.60 5.65 1.10
N ALA A 73 4.96 4.75 1.83
CA ALA A 73 3.77 4.07 1.37
C ALA A 73 2.75 3.90 2.51
N VAL A 74 1.59 3.39 2.17
CA VAL A 74 0.60 2.91 3.14
C VAL A 74 0.30 1.44 2.83
N ALA A 75 0.53 0.58 3.81
CA ALA A 75 0.11 -0.81 3.72
C ALA A 75 -1.41 -0.89 3.86
N VAL A 76 -2.06 -1.55 2.89
CA VAL A 76 -3.51 -1.79 2.87
C VAL A 76 -3.85 -3.27 2.83
N GLN A 77 -2.87 -4.14 2.62
CA GLN A 77 -3.04 -5.59 2.59
C GLN A 77 -1.80 -6.22 3.23
N ALA A 78 -1.99 -7.29 4.01
CA ALA A 78 -0.90 -8.02 4.65
C ALA A 78 -1.19 -9.52 4.67
N GLU A 79 -0.32 -10.31 4.04
CA GLU A 79 -0.49 -11.76 3.91
C GLU A 79 0.83 -12.49 4.09
N ALA A 80 0.81 -13.65 4.75
CA ALA A 80 1.95 -14.54 4.90
C ALA A 80 1.74 -15.78 4.03
N HIS A 81 2.80 -16.20 3.34
CA HIS A 81 2.78 -17.29 2.35
C HIS A 81 3.99 -18.20 2.56
N GLU A 82 3.82 -19.50 2.38
CA GLU A 82 4.93 -20.45 2.45
C GLU A 82 5.59 -20.62 1.06
N THR A 83 6.92 -20.56 1.03
CA THR A 83 7.73 -20.84 -0.16
C THR A 83 7.81 -22.33 -0.43
N GLU A 84 8.31 -22.70 -1.61
CA GLU A 84 8.60 -24.11 -1.95
C GLU A 84 9.61 -24.76 -0.99
N ASP A 85 10.48 -23.97 -0.35
CA ASP A 85 11.45 -24.40 0.66
C ASP A 85 10.86 -24.48 2.09
N GLY A 86 9.59 -24.09 2.26
CA GLY A 86 8.90 -24.09 3.55
C GLY A 86 9.20 -22.88 4.44
N GLU A 87 9.80 -21.83 3.88
CA GLU A 87 10.00 -20.56 4.56
C GLU A 87 8.74 -19.70 4.47
N VAL A 88 8.46 -18.90 5.50
CA VAL A 88 7.30 -18.00 5.50
C VAL A 88 7.74 -16.64 4.99
N MET A 89 7.17 -16.18 3.89
CA MET A 89 7.30 -14.82 3.37
C MET A 89 6.10 -13.99 3.78
N GLU A 90 6.35 -12.85 4.39
CA GLU A 90 5.33 -11.89 4.78
C GLU A 90 5.30 -10.76 3.76
N VAL A 91 4.19 -10.61 3.07
CA VAL A 91 4.03 -9.74 1.91
C VAL A 91 2.98 -8.68 2.21
N LEU A 92 3.31 -7.44 1.90
CA LEU A 92 2.45 -6.28 2.04
C LEU A 92 2.02 -5.76 0.68
N GLY A 93 0.73 -5.43 0.58
CA GLY A 93 0.18 -4.66 -0.52
C GLY A 93 0.20 -3.20 -0.11
N LEU A 94 0.97 -2.43 -0.85
CA LEU A 94 1.24 -1.03 -0.59
C LEU A 94 0.53 -0.14 -1.58
N VAL A 95 0.26 1.08 -1.11
CA VAL A 95 -0.23 2.18 -1.91
C VAL A 95 0.78 3.30 -1.81
N LEU A 96 1.22 3.79 -2.96
CA LEU A 96 2.14 4.92 -3.08
C LEU A 96 1.37 6.26 -3.11
N PRO A 97 2.02 7.38 -2.75
CA PRO A 97 1.37 8.69 -2.69
C PRO A 97 0.74 9.13 -4.02
N ASP A 98 1.26 8.68 -5.16
CA ASP A 98 0.70 8.95 -6.49
C ASP A 98 -0.55 8.12 -6.81
N GLY A 99 -0.87 7.11 -5.98
CA GLY A 99 -1.99 6.19 -6.15
C GLY A 99 -1.64 4.86 -6.80
N ALA A 100 -0.39 4.67 -7.23
CA ALA A 100 0.09 3.37 -7.66
C ALA A 100 0.08 2.33 -6.52
N GLY A 101 -0.18 1.07 -6.90
CA GLY A 101 -0.03 -0.08 -6.01
C GLY A 101 1.35 -0.69 -6.15
N ALA A 102 1.96 -1.07 -5.03
CA ALA A 102 3.26 -1.75 -4.97
C ALA A 102 3.21 -2.94 -4.01
N VAL A 103 4.20 -3.83 -4.10
CA VAL A 103 4.29 -5.03 -3.25
C VAL A 103 5.66 -5.04 -2.59
N ALA A 104 5.70 -5.17 -1.27
CA ALA A 104 6.92 -5.21 -0.49
C ALA A 104 6.90 -6.38 0.50
N LEU A 105 8.07 -6.80 0.97
CA LEU A 105 8.17 -7.73 2.09
C LEU A 105 8.07 -6.97 3.41
N LEU A 106 7.45 -7.58 4.41
CA LEU A 106 7.33 -6.96 5.75
C LEU A 106 8.71 -6.70 6.38
N GLU A 107 9.75 -7.47 6.02
CA GLU A 107 11.12 -7.27 6.51
C GLU A 107 11.84 -6.06 5.90
N ASP A 108 11.39 -5.59 4.74
CA ASP A 108 11.99 -4.45 4.01
C ASP A 108 11.33 -3.12 4.36
N VAL A 109 10.34 -3.11 5.26
CA VAL A 109 9.60 -1.92 5.65
C VAL A 109 9.71 -1.62 7.14
N ASP A 110 9.71 -0.33 7.47
CA ASP A 110 9.49 0.16 8.83
C ASP A 110 8.06 0.66 8.98
N LEU A 111 7.33 0.12 9.97
CA LEU A 111 6.02 0.63 10.34
C LEU A 111 6.18 1.91 11.15
N VAL A 112 5.53 2.99 10.71
CA VAL A 112 5.67 4.32 11.31
C VAL A 112 4.32 4.92 11.69
N ASP A 113 4.34 5.90 12.60
CA ASP A 113 3.16 6.69 12.95
C ASP A 113 2.90 7.78 11.89
N ASP A 114 1.66 8.23 11.73
CA ASP A 114 1.31 9.27 10.75
C ASP A 114 1.87 10.66 11.10
N SER A 115 2.37 10.83 12.32
CA SER A 115 3.15 12.00 12.74
C SER A 115 4.65 11.90 12.45
N ASP A 116 5.13 10.78 11.89
CA ASP A 116 6.55 10.60 11.59
C ASP A 116 7.05 11.64 10.56
N PRO A 117 8.10 12.42 10.88
CA PRO A 117 8.54 13.51 10.02
C PRO A 117 9.21 13.04 8.73
N VAL A 118 9.78 11.83 8.69
CA VAL A 118 10.40 11.25 7.49
C VAL A 118 9.31 10.81 6.53
N TRP A 119 8.34 10.04 7.02
CA TRP A 119 7.21 9.60 6.22
C TRP A 119 6.44 10.78 5.62
N ARG A 120 6.08 11.77 6.44
CA ARG A 120 5.35 12.96 5.96
C ARG A 120 6.12 13.73 4.89
N ARG A 121 7.44 13.83 5.04
CA ARG A 121 8.31 14.48 4.05
C ARG A 121 8.30 13.71 2.74
N LEU A 122 8.51 12.39 2.79
CA LEU A 122 8.52 11.53 1.60
C LEU A 122 7.19 11.55 0.85
N VAL A 123 6.06 11.52 1.56
CA VAL A 123 4.72 11.68 0.94
C VAL A 123 4.61 13.02 0.22
N THR A 124 5.03 14.11 0.87
CA THR A 124 5.00 15.47 0.29
C THR A 124 5.91 15.59 -0.92
N GLU A 125 7.12 15.01 -0.87
CA GLU A 125 8.07 15.00 -1.99
C GLU A 125 7.53 14.18 -3.17
N ALA A 126 6.84 13.07 -2.92
CA ALA A 126 6.31 12.16 -3.95
C ALA A 126 5.12 12.75 -4.73
N ILE A 127 4.20 13.45 -4.05
CA ILE A 127 3.09 14.15 -4.72
C ILE A 127 3.56 15.42 -5.44
N GLY A 128 4.75 15.91 -5.11
CA GLY A 128 5.28 17.18 -5.56
C GLY A 128 4.60 18.35 -4.85
N ASP A 129 5.39 19.33 -4.41
CA ASP A 129 4.85 20.67 -4.26
C ASP A 129 4.61 21.17 -5.69
N GLU A 130 3.37 21.17 -6.19
CA GLU A 130 3.01 21.78 -7.48
C GLU A 130 3.22 23.33 -7.48
N THR A 131 4.19 23.86 -6.72
CA THR A 131 4.75 25.18 -6.92
C THR A 131 6.06 25.05 -7.71
N GLY A 132 5.89 25.05 -9.03
CA GLY A 132 6.88 24.58 -10.00
C GLY A 132 8.24 25.26 -10.01
N GLU A 133 9.19 24.49 -10.54
CA GLU A 133 10.41 24.98 -11.16
C GLU A 133 10.38 24.57 -12.64
N ASP A 134 9.65 25.35 -13.45
CA ASP A 134 9.98 25.54 -14.87
C ASP A 134 11.29 26.35 -14.93
N ASP A 135 12.44 25.70 -14.70
CA ASP A 135 13.73 26.27 -15.10
C ASP A 135 13.95 25.93 -16.58
N GLU A 136 13.38 26.77 -17.44
CA GLU A 136 13.74 26.89 -18.86
C GLU A 136 15.17 27.46 -18.98
N ASP A 137 16.09 26.69 -19.57
CA ASP A 137 17.35 27.20 -20.16
C ASP A 137 17.50 26.71 -21.61
#